data_AF-A0A8A1MDA3-F1
#
_entry.id   AF-A0A8A1MDA3-F1
#
_cell.length_a   1.000
_cell.length_b   1.000
_cell.length_c   1.000
_cell.angle_alpha   90.00
_cell.angle_beta   90.00
_cell.angle_gamma   90.00
#
_symmetry.space_group_name_H-M   'P 1'
#
loop_
_entity.id
_entity.type
_entity.pdbx_description
1 polymer ?
#
loop_
_entity_poly.entity_id
_entity_poly.type
_entity_poly.pdbx_seq_one_letter_code
_entity_poly.pdbx_strand_id
1 'polypeptide(L)'
;MIIETDRLEQQMEAGTTFRDCFKKSNLRRTHIAIGVYSIQILSGVYLIGFSNYFFTLIGLSTDDAYNMGISLLGVGFLGCILSWILLAYFGRRVIYSSGLLGLAAILFIIGILDCVPNYMQRPSIAWVQTSMMLVWNLIYNLSVGPVCFVILCECSATKLRGKTIAISTAIQAILGIVITVMIPYMINPDAGNMRGKIGFIFGGLASMSFVWTYFYVPETKGRTYEELDIMFERTVPTREFTNYSIL
;
A
#
# COMPACT_ATOMS: atom_id res chain seq x y z
N MET A 1 -29.27 17.43 11.81
CA MET A 1 -27.87 17.07 12.17
C MET A 1 -27.03 16.87 10.91
N ILE A 2 -27.28 15.86 10.07
CA ILE A 2 -26.52 15.65 8.80
C ILE A 2 -26.53 16.87 7.87
N ILE A 3 -27.67 17.55 7.71
CA ILE A 3 -27.81 18.75 6.86
C ILE A 3 -26.95 19.92 7.38
N GLU A 4 -26.79 20.06 8.70
CA GLU A 4 -25.95 21.10 9.29
C GLU A 4 -24.46 20.79 9.12
N THR A 5 -24.07 19.51 9.26
CA THR A 5 -22.69 19.09 9.01
C THR A 5 -22.31 19.30 7.56
N ASP A 6 -23.16 18.92 6.61
CA ASP A 6 -22.94 19.13 5.17
C ASP A 6 -22.85 20.63 4.83
N ARG A 7 -23.69 21.47 5.46
CA ARG A 7 -23.61 22.92 5.28
C ARG A 7 -22.30 23.50 5.80
N LEU A 8 -21.80 23.04 6.95
CA LEU A 8 -20.51 23.45 7.51
C LEU A 8 -19.34 22.97 6.63
N GLU A 9 -19.38 21.73 6.13
CA GLU A 9 -18.39 21.21 5.19
C GLU A 9 -18.37 22.03 3.89
N GLN A 10 -19.53 22.32 3.31
CA GLN A 10 -19.65 23.16 2.12
C GLN A 10 -19.13 24.59 2.35
N GLN A 11 -19.38 25.17 3.53
CA GLN A 11 -18.82 26.47 3.91
C GLN A 11 -17.30 26.42 4.10
N MET A 12 -16.77 25.32 4.63
CA MET A 12 -15.34 25.10 4.80
C MET A 12 -14.63 24.83 3.47
N GLU A 13 -15.31 24.20 2.52
CA GLU A 13 -14.83 23.97 1.16
C GLU A 13 -14.98 25.19 0.25
N ALA A 14 -15.97 26.05 0.51
CA ALA A 14 -16.24 27.26 -0.27
C ALA A 14 -14.99 28.17 -0.32
N GLY A 15 -14.44 28.35 -1.52
CA GLY A 15 -13.24 29.16 -1.77
C GLY A 15 -11.92 28.38 -1.76
N THR A 16 -11.93 27.06 -1.49
CA THR A 16 -10.71 26.23 -1.59
C THR A 16 -10.45 25.78 -3.02
N THR A 17 -9.20 25.87 -3.47
CA THR A 17 -8.75 25.50 -4.82
C THR A 17 -7.73 24.36 -4.78
N PHE A 18 -7.51 23.66 -5.89
CA PHE A 18 -6.46 22.63 -5.97
C PHE A 18 -5.05 23.17 -5.69
N ARG A 19 -4.81 24.47 -5.92
CA ARG A 19 -3.54 25.13 -5.60
C ARG A 19 -3.29 25.21 -4.09
N ASP A 20 -4.34 25.20 -3.27
CA ASP A 20 -4.22 25.27 -1.81
C ASP A 20 -3.66 23.98 -1.19
N CYS A 21 -3.77 22.85 -1.90
CA CYS A 21 -3.11 21.60 -1.51
C CYS A 21 -1.57 21.72 -1.57
N PHE A 22 -1.04 22.57 -2.45
CA PHE A 22 0.40 22.75 -2.67
C PHE A 22 0.99 23.95 -1.89
N LYS A 23 0.20 24.63 -1.07
CA LYS A 23 0.73 25.68 -0.17
C LYS A 23 1.54 25.04 0.97
N LYS A 24 2.58 25.74 1.45
CA LYS A 24 3.55 25.23 2.45
C LYS A 24 2.90 24.58 3.69
N SER A 25 1.74 25.08 4.14
CA SER A 25 1.02 24.52 5.29
C SER A 25 0.43 23.12 5.04
N ASN A 26 -0.03 22.85 3.81
CA ASN A 26 -0.70 21.60 3.44
C ASN A 26 0.18 20.67 2.59
N LEU A 27 1.27 21.18 2.02
CA LEU A 27 2.14 20.42 1.13
C LEU A 27 2.67 19.13 1.78
N ARG A 28 3.03 19.19 3.07
CA ARG A 28 3.46 17.99 3.81
C ARG A 28 2.35 16.94 3.90
N ARG A 29 1.11 17.37 4.18
CA ARG A 29 -0.05 16.48 4.27
C ARG A 29 -0.39 15.85 2.92
N THR A 30 -0.43 16.68 1.88
CA THR A 30 -0.69 16.23 0.51
C THR A 30 0.42 15.28 0.02
N HIS A 31 1.68 15.55 0.35
CA HIS A 31 2.79 14.64 0.04
C HIS A 31 2.66 13.29 0.74
N ILE A 32 2.28 13.28 2.03
CA ILE A 32 2.05 12.02 2.77
C ILE A 32 0.89 11.25 2.13
N ALA A 33 -0.22 11.92 1.83
CA ALA A 33 -1.40 11.33 1.19
C ALA A 33 -1.06 10.69 -0.17
N ILE A 34 -0.37 11.42 -1.05
CA ILE A 34 0.04 10.93 -2.37
C ILE A 34 1.00 9.74 -2.22
N GLY A 35 1.99 9.85 -1.34
CA GLY A 35 2.98 8.80 -1.14
C GLY A 35 2.37 7.51 -0.61
N VAL A 36 1.58 7.57 0.46
CA VAL A 36 0.92 6.40 1.06
C VAL A 36 0.00 5.71 0.05
N TYR A 37 -0.75 6.48 -0.76
CA TYR A 37 -1.61 5.92 -1.79
C TYR A 37 -0.82 5.28 -2.95
N SER A 38 0.30 5.88 -3.34
CA SER A 38 1.19 5.37 -4.39
C SER A 38 1.93 4.10 -3.96
N ILE A 39 2.29 3.99 -2.68
CA ILE A 39 3.02 2.83 -2.13
C ILE A 39 2.24 1.53 -2.29
N GLN A 40 0.90 1.56 -2.30
CA GLN A 40 0.09 0.37 -2.61
C GLN A 40 0.53 -0.28 -3.93
N ILE A 41 0.71 0.54 -4.97
CA ILE A 41 1.16 0.10 -6.29
C ILE A 41 2.62 -0.33 -6.25
N LEU A 42 3.48 0.51 -5.67
CA LEU A 42 4.92 0.26 -5.62
C LEU A 42 5.26 -1.01 -4.80
N SER A 43 4.42 -1.37 -3.84
CA SER A 43 4.57 -2.60 -3.05
C SER A 43 4.22 -3.86 -3.84
N GLY A 44 3.56 -3.75 -5.00
CA GLY A 44 3.29 -4.87 -5.90
C GLY A 44 1.87 -5.40 -5.90
N VAL A 45 0.86 -4.66 -5.39
CA VAL A 45 -0.54 -5.14 -5.34
C VAL A 45 -1.08 -5.61 -6.69
N TYR A 46 -0.67 -4.99 -7.79
CA TYR A 46 -1.12 -5.40 -9.12
C TYR A 46 -0.56 -6.75 -9.59
N LEU A 47 0.49 -7.29 -8.94
CA LEU A 47 0.94 -8.66 -9.20
C LEU A 47 -0.16 -9.69 -8.87
N ILE A 48 -1.07 -9.36 -7.94
CA ILE A 48 -2.22 -10.23 -7.63
C ILE A 48 -3.08 -10.47 -8.88
N GLY A 49 -3.30 -9.42 -9.68
CA GLY A 49 -4.10 -9.52 -10.92
C GLY A 49 -3.51 -10.45 -11.97
N PHE A 50 -2.19 -10.65 -11.95
CA PHE A 50 -1.46 -11.53 -12.88
C PHE A 50 -1.03 -12.86 -12.22
N SER A 51 -1.49 -13.14 -10.99
CA SER A 51 -1.02 -14.27 -10.19
C SER A 51 -1.27 -15.63 -10.82
N ASN A 52 -2.47 -15.85 -11.38
CA ASN A 52 -2.80 -17.14 -11.99
C ASN A 52 -1.90 -17.43 -13.20
N TYR A 53 -1.60 -16.42 -14.01
CA TYR A 53 -0.67 -16.53 -15.12
C TYR A 53 0.76 -16.76 -14.64
N PHE A 54 1.18 -16.09 -13.57
CA PHE A 54 2.47 -16.35 -12.94
C PHE A 54 2.58 -17.80 -12.43
N PHE A 55 1.54 -18.33 -11.79
CA PHE A 55 1.51 -19.70 -11.26
C PHE A 55 1.63 -20.76 -12.36
N THR A 56 0.95 -20.60 -13.50
CA THR A 56 1.12 -21.52 -14.62
C THR A 56 2.52 -21.43 -15.22
N LEU A 57 3.11 -20.24 -15.23
CA LEU A 57 4.43 -19.97 -15.79
C LEU A 57 5.59 -20.53 -14.96
N ILE A 58 5.42 -20.64 -13.63
CA ILE A 58 6.37 -21.33 -12.74
C ILE A 58 6.18 -22.86 -12.72
N GLY A 59 5.16 -23.39 -13.41
CA GLY A 59 4.98 -24.82 -13.65
C GLY A 59 3.81 -25.48 -12.93
N LEU A 60 2.88 -24.73 -12.33
CA LEU A 60 1.63 -25.31 -11.82
C LEU A 60 0.69 -25.68 -12.97
N SER A 61 -0.13 -26.71 -12.76
CA SER A 61 -1.24 -27.01 -13.66
C SER A 61 -2.26 -25.86 -13.66
N THR A 62 -3.04 -25.73 -14.74
CA THR A 62 -4.07 -24.68 -14.83
C THR A 62 -5.10 -24.80 -13.70
N ASP A 63 -5.45 -26.02 -13.31
CA ASP A 63 -6.41 -26.29 -12.23
C ASP A 63 -5.83 -25.88 -10.87
N ASP A 64 -4.57 -26.22 -10.58
CA ASP A 64 -3.91 -25.82 -9.33
C ASP A 64 -3.71 -24.31 -9.25
N ALA A 65 -3.29 -23.67 -10.36
CA ALA A 65 -3.14 -22.23 -10.45
C ALA A 65 -4.46 -21.49 -10.21
N TYR A 66 -5.57 -22.03 -10.74
CA TYR A 66 -6.91 -21.48 -10.50
C TYR A 66 -7.34 -21.63 -9.04
N ASN A 67 -7.16 -22.82 -8.44
CA ASN A 67 -7.46 -23.07 -7.03
C ASN A 67 -6.65 -22.15 -6.09
N MET A 68 -5.38 -21.88 -6.44
CA MET A 68 -4.54 -20.92 -5.74
C MET A 68 -5.00 -19.48 -5.91
N GLY A 69 -5.49 -19.12 -7.10
CA GLY A 69 -6.15 -17.84 -7.34
C GLY A 69 -7.37 -17.61 -6.45
N ILE A 70 -8.23 -18.62 -6.30
CA ILE A 70 -9.36 -18.57 -5.37
C ILE A 70 -8.86 -18.42 -3.92
N SER A 71 -7.82 -19.16 -3.56
CA SER A 71 -7.22 -19.09 -2.22
C SER A 71 -6.67 -17.70 -1.91
N LEU A 72 -6.07 -17.01 -2.89
CA LEU A 72 -5.62 -15.61 -2.74
C LEU A 72 -6.78 -14.68 -2.38
N LEU A 73 -7.94 -14.84 -3.02
CA LEU A 73 -9.12 -14.03 -2.72
C LEU A 73 -9.66 -14.31 -1.31
N GLY A 74 -9.74 -15.60 -0.92
CA GLY A 74 -10.21 -16.00 0.41
C GLY A 74 -9.28 -15.53 1.54
N VAL A 75 -7.97 -15.68 1.36
CA VAL A 75 -6.97 -15.21 2.32
C VAL A 75 -6.96 -13.68 2.41
N GLY A 76 -7.14 -12.98 1.29
CA GLY A 76 -7.28 -11.53 1.27
C GLY A 76 -8.49 -11.06 2.08
N PHE A 77 -9.63 -11.72 1.92
CA PHE A 77 -10.84 -11.42 2.70
C PHE A 77 -10.62 -11.60 4.22
N LEU A 78 -9.99 -12.72 4.61
CA LEU A 78 -9.63 -12.96 6.01
C LEU A 78 -8.64 -11.90 6.54
N GLY A 79 -7.66 -11.52 5.73
CA GLY A 79 -6.69 -10.47 6.05
C GLY A 79 -7.37 -9.13 6.36
N CYS A 80 -8.38 -8.76 5.57
CA CYS A 80 -9.17 -7.54 5.81
C CYS A 80 -9.91 -7.57 7.15
N ILE A 81 -10.55 -8.69 7.51
CA ILE A 81 -11.26 -8.84 8.79
C ILE A 81 -10.28 -8.70 9.96
N LEU A 82 -9.13 -9.37 9.87
CA LEU A 82 -8.10 -9.32 10.90
C LEU A 82 -7.47 -7.92 11.02
N SER A 83 -7.43 -7.15 9.93
CA SER A 83 -6.90 -5.80 9.95
C SER A 83 -7.69 -4.86 10.85
N TRP A 84 -9.02 -5.00 10.91
CA TRP A 84 -9.83 -4.19 11.83
C TRP A 84 -9.44 -4.38 13.29
N ILE A 85 -9.18 -5.63 13.68
CA ILE A 85 -8.70 -5.96 15.03
C ILE A 85 -7.33 -5.31 15.24
N LEU A 86 -6.42 -5.45 14.28
CA LEU A 86 -5.06 -4.93 14.39
C LEU A 86 -5.03 -3.39 14.50
N LEU A 87 -5.85 -2.69 13.70
CA LEU A 87 -6.01 -1.23 13.71
C LEU A 87 -6.57 -0.68 15.04
N ALA A 88 -7.36 -1.48 15.76
CA ALA A 88 -7.87 -1.10 17.08
C ALA A 88 -6.75 -1.12 18.14
N TYR A 89 -5.88 -2.13 18.11
CA TYR A 89 -4.86 -2.33 19.15
C TYR A 89 -3.52 -1.67 18.84
N PHE A 90 -3.07 -1.62 17.58
CA PHE A 90 -1.75 -1.13 17.18
C PHE A 90 -1.80 0.24 16.50
N GLY A 91 -0.65 0.95 16.50
CA GLY A 91 -0.48 2.24 15.82
C GLY A 91 -0.42 2.09 14.30
N ARG A 92 -0.91 3.10 13.56
CA ARG A 92 -1.02 3.05 12.09
C ARG A 92 0.37 2.98 11.46
N ARG A 93 1.32 3.76 11.99
CA ARG A 93 2.70 3.80 11.47
C ARG A 93 3.40 2.47 11.65
N VAL A 94 3.21 1.82 12.80
CA VAL A 94 3.82 0.53 13.12
C VAL A 94 3.30 -0.54 12.18
N ILE A 95 1.98 -0.68 12.05
CA ILE A 95 1.36 -1.68 11.17
C ILE A 95 1.82 -1.49 9.71
N TYR A 96 1.77 -0.24 9.21
CA TYR A 96 2.11 0.04 7.82
C TYR A 96 3.59 -0.21 7.53
N SER A 97 4.48 0.19 8.45
CA SER A 97 5.93 0.00 8.28
C SER A 97 6.33 -1.47 8.42
N SER A 98 5.83 -2.19 9.44
CA SER A 98 6.11 -3.62 9.59
C SER A 98 5.54 -4.44 8.45
N GLY A 99 4.37 -4.04 7.94
CA GLY A 99 3.76 -4.60 6.74
C GLY A 99 4.68 -4.49 5.53
N LEU A 100 5.13 -3.28 5.20
CA LEU A 100 6.05 -3.06 4.07
C LEU A 100 7.35 -3.85 4.17
N LEU A 101 7.92 -3.95 5.37
CA LEU A 101 9.12 -4.75 5.60
C LEU A 101 8.85 -6.26 5.35
N GLY A 102 7.73 -6.78 5.85
CA GLY A 102 7.31 -8.16 5.61
C GLY A 102 7.05 -8.46 4.14
N LEU A 103 6.39 -7.54 3.43
CA LEU A 103 6.14 -7.65 2.00
C LEU A 103 7.45 -7.66 1.19
N ALA A 104 8.37 -6.75 1.51
CA ALA A 104 9.68 -6.68 0.87
C ALA A 104 10.47 -7.98 1.08
N ALA A 105 10.52 -8.49 2.31
CA ALA A 105 11.21 -9.73 2.64
C ALA A 105 10.67 -10.92 1.83
N ILE A 106 9.35 -11.07 1.74
CA ILE A 106 8.73 -12.16 0.98
C ILE A 106 9.02 -12.03 -0.52
N LEU A 107 8.94 -10.81 -1.08
CA LEU A 107 9.24 -10.58 -2.49
C LEU A 107 10.71 -10.89 -2.83
N PHE A 108 11.66 -10.57 -1.93
CA PHE A 108 13.04 -10.98 -2.09
C PHE A 108 13.22 -12.50 -2.01
N ILE A 109 12.52 -13.19 -1.10
CA ILE A 109 12.55 -14.65 -1.02
C ILE A 109 12.05 -15.27 -2.33
N ILE A 110 10.92 -14.80 -2.87
CA ILE A 110 10.38 -15.28 -4.16
C ILE A 110 11.39 -15.06 -5.29
N GLY A 111 12.04 -13.88 -5.34
CA GLY A 111 13.09 -13.58 -6.31
C GLY A 111 14.31 -14.50 -6.19
N ILE A 112 14.78 -14.78 -4.96
CA ILE A 112 15.91 -15.67 -4.69
C ILE A 112 15.58 -17.12 -5.11
N LEU A 113 14.36 -17.59 -4.80
CA LEU A 113 13.91 -18.92 -5.19
C LEU A 113 13.90 -19.12 -6.71
N ASP A 114 13.60 -18.08 -7.48
CA ASP A 114 13.60 -18.11 -8.94
C ASP A 114 15.02 -18.16 -9.55
N CYS A 115 16.05 -17.80 -8.78
CA CYS A 115 17.44 -17.90 -9.20
C CYS A 115 18.05 -19.31 -9.00
N VAL A 116 17.31 -20.25 -8.39
CA VAL A 116 17.81 -21.60 -8.12
C VAL A 116 17.92 -22.41 -9.42
N PRO A 117 19.07 -23.04 -9.71
CA PRO A 117 19.25 -23.85 -10.91
C PRO A 117 18.34 -25.09 -10.90
N ASN A 118 17.85 -25.49 -12.08
CA ASN A 118 16.94 -26.63 -12.29
C ASN A 118 15.56 -26.54 -11.58
N TYR A 119 15.06 -25.32 -11.34
CA TYR A 119 13.78 -25.15 -10.64
C TYR A 119 12.58 -25.76 -11.36
N MET A 120 12.56 -25.78 -12.69
CA MET A 120 11.45 -26.37 -13.47
C MET A 120 11.32 -27.89 -13.28
N GLN A 121 12.39 -28.55 -12.79
CA GLN A 121 12.37 -29.98 -12.45
C GLN A 121 11.95 -30.24 -11.00
N ARG A 122 11.74 -29.18 -10.21
CA ARG A 122 11.44 -29.25 -8.77
C ARG A 122 10.07 -28.64 -8.48
N PRO A 123 8.98 -29.42 -8.58
CA PRO A 123 7.63 -28.92 -8.32
C PRO A 123 7.51 -28.27 -6.93
N SER A 124 8.28 -28.74 -5.94
CA SER A 124 8.32 -28.16 -4.59
C SER A 124 8.65 -26.66 -4.57
N ILE A 125 9.51 -26.16 -5.47
CA ILE A 125 9.87 -24.72 -5.51
C ILE A 125 8.68 -23.88 -5.96
N ALA A 126 7.94 -24.36 -6.96
CA ALA A 126 6.76 -23.68 -7.47
C ALA A 126 5.65 -23.60 -6.41
N TRP A 127 5.44 -24.68 -5.64
CA TRP A 127 4.51 -24.68 -4.50
C TRP A 127 4.94 -23.68 -3.41
N VAL A 128 6.23 -23.63 -3.06
CA VAL A 128 6.74 -22.67 -2.07
C VAL A 128 6.55 -21.23 -2.55
N GLN A 129 6.88 -20.91 -3.81
CA GLN A 129 6.66 -19.57 -4.37
C GLN A 129 5.18 -19.17 -4.32
N THR A 130 4.29 -20.09 -4.68
CA THR A 130 2.84 -19.88 -4.66
C THR A 130 2.32 -19.65 -3.24
N SER A 131 2.73 -20.47 -2.27
CA SER A 131 2.38 -20.29 -0.86
C SER A 131 2.93 -18.99 -0.27
N MET A 132 4.16 -18.60 -0.64
CA MET A 132 4.72 -17.31 -0.23
C MET A 132 3.90 -16.14 -0.77
N MET A 133 3.35 -16.25 -1.98
CA MET A 133 2.48 -15.23 -2.56
C MET A 133 1.13 -15.11 -1.83
N LEU A 134 0.59 -16.23 -1.32
CA LEU A 134 -0.58 -16.22 -0.42
C LEU A 134 -0.27 -15.50 0.90
N VAL A 135 0.87 -15.79 1.53
CA VAL A 135 1.29 -15.11 2.75
C VAL A 135 1.53 -13.62 2.50
N TRP A 136 2.12 -13.27 1.36
CA TRP A 136 2.30 -11.88 0.94
C TRP A 136 0.94 -11.16 0.83
N ASN A 137 -0.05 -11.79 0.19
CA ASN A 137 -1.40 -11.24 0.07
C ASN A 137 -2.07 -11.05 1.44
N LEU A 138 -1.91 -12.01 2.35
CA LEU A 138 -2.42 -11.92 3.72
C LEU A 138 -1.84 -10.70 4.45
N ILE A 139 -0.50 -10.56 4.43
CA ILE A 139 0.18 -9.44 5.09
C ILE A 139 -0.23 -8.11 4.47
N TYR A 140 -0.37 -8.05 3.14
CA TYR A 140 -0.78 -6.85 2.43
C TYR A 140 -2.18 -6.40 2.89
N ASN A 141 -3.14 -7.31 2.91
CA ASN A 141 -4.52 -7.03 3.31
C ASN A 141 -4.67 -6.82 4.82
N LEU A 142 -3.75 -7.36 5.64
CA LEU A 142 -3.70 -7.09 7.07
C LEU A 142 -3.16 -5.70 7.40
N SER A 143 -2.23 -5.20 6.57
CA SER A 143 -1.46 -3.98 6.85
C SER A 143 -1.67 -2.89 5.79
N VAL A 144 -0.87 -2.89 4.74
CA VAL A 144 -0.73 -1.79 3.77
C VAL A 144 -2.07 -1.41 3.14
N GLY A 145 -2.87 -2.39 2.71
CA GLY A 145 -4.15 -2.14 2.03
C GLY A 145 -5.10 -1.25 2.85
N PRO A 146 -5.63 -1.73 3.98
CA PRO A 146 -6.60 -0.98 4.78
C PRO A 146 -5.99 0.25 5.48
N VAL A 147 -4.76 0.12 6.01
CA VAL A 147 -4.11 1.22 6.75
C VAL A 147 -3.81 2.41 5.84
N CYS A 148 -3.55 2.17 4.54
CA CYS A 148 -3.36 3.23 3.56
C CYS A 148 -4.55 4.20 3.51
N PHE A 149 -5.78 3.68 3.48
CA PHE A 149 -6.99 4.52 3.41
C PHE A 149 -7.22 5.28 4.72
N VAL A 150 -6.89 4.67 5.86
CA VAL A 150 -6.97 5.33 7.17
C VAL A 150 -6.00 6.52 7.22
N ILE A 151 -4.73 6.30 6.88
CA ILE A 151 -3.72 7.37 6.89
C ILE A 151 -4.05 8.46 5.87
N LEU A 152 -4.58 8.10 4.70
CA LEU A 152 -5.02 9.04 3.68
C LEU A 152 -6.07 10.01 4.23
N CYS A 153 -7.09 9.48 4.93
CA CYS A 153 -8.14 10.28 5.54
C CYS A 153 -7.65 11.10 6.74
N GLU A 154 -6.85 10.50 7.63
CA GLU A 154 -6.34 11.13 8.86
C GLU A 154 -5.29 12.23 8.57
N CYS A 155 -4.45 12.08 7.54
CA CYS A 155 -3.44 13.08 7.20
C CYS A 155 -3.98 14.24 6.35
N SER A 156 -5.07 14.00 5.60
CA SER A 156 -5.69 15.03 4.77
C SER A 156 -6.30 16.15 5.62
N ALA A 157 -6.01 17.40 5.27
CA ALA A 157 -6.62 18.55 5.95
C ALA A 157 -8.14 18.54 5.73
N THR A 158 -8.92 18.74 6.79
CA THR A 158 -10.37 18.60 6.77
C THR A 158 -11.03 19.42 5.64
N LYS A 159 -10.56 20.66 5.42
CA LYS A 159 -11.05 21.59 4.37
C LYS A 159 -10.66 21.21 2.93
N LEU A 160 -9.63 20.38 2.76
CA LEU A 160 -9.03 20.04 1.46
C LEU A 160 -9.05 18.52 1.21
N ARG A 161 -9.77 17.77 2.04
CA ARG A 161 -9.76 16.30 2.04
C ARG A 161 -10.17 15.74 0.69
N GLY A 162 -11.33 16.16 0.16
CA GLY A 162 -11.81 15.71 -1.15
C GLY A 162 -10.80 15.99 -2.28
N LYS A 163 -10.22 17.19 -2.31
CA LYS A 163 -9.24 17.59 -3.33
C LYS A 163 -7.92 16.83 -3.20
N THR A 164 -7.44 16.59 -1.98
CA THR A 164 -6.20 15.85 -1.70
C THR A 164 -6.35 14.37 -2.08
N ILE A 165 -7.50 13.78 -1.76
CA ILE A 165 -7.83 12.41 -2.16
C ILE A 165 -7.88 12.32 -3.69
N ALA A 166 -8.57 13.26 -4.36
CA ALA A 166 -8.64 13.27 -5.83
C ALA A 166 -7.26 13.35 -6.50
N ILE A 167 -6.36 14.22 -6.03
CA ILE A 167 -4.97 14.29 -6.53
C ILE A 167 -4.22 12.99 -6.28
N SER A 168 -4.33 12.44 -5.07
CA SER A 168 -3.65 11.19 -4.69
C SER A 168 -4.12 10.04 -5.57
N THR A 169 -5.43 9.94 -5.81
CA THR A 169 -6.02 8.93 -6.70
C THR A 169 -5.61 9.10 -8.14
N ALA A 170 -5.56 10.34 -8.66
CA ALA A 170 -5.08 10.59 -10.02
C ALA A 170 -3.63 10.15 -10.21
N ILE A 171 -2.74 10.48 -9.27
CA ILE A 171 -1.32 10.08 -9.33
C ILE A 171 -1.18 8.56 -9.21
N GLN A 172 -1.92 7.95 -8.28
CA GLN A 172 -1.95 6.50 -8.15
C GLN A 172 -2.44 5.85 -9.45
N ALA A 173 -3.50 6.35 -10.08
CA ALA A 173 -4.02 5.81 -11.33
C ALA A 173 -2.98 5.87 -12.47
N ILE A 174 -2.24 6.97 -12.58
CA ILE A 174 -1.15 7.11 -13.56
C ILE A 174 -0.06 6.06 -13.31
N LEU A 175 0.40 5.91 -12.05
CA LEU A 175 1.36 4.88 -11.68
C LEU A 175 0.82 3.47 -11.96
N GLY A 176 -0.48 3.27 -11.76
CA GLY A 176 -1.14 2.00 -12.00
C GLY A 176 -1.20 1.63 -13.47
N ILE A 177 -1.45 2.60 -14.36
CA ILE A 177 -1.36 2.40 -15.80
C ILE A 177 0.06 1.96 -16.18
N VAL A 178 1.09 2.66 -15.69
CA VAL A 178 2.49 2.32 -15.97
C VAL A 178 2.83 0.89 -15.53
N ILE A 179 2.49 0.54 -14.29
CA ILE A 179 2.80 -0.78 -13.73
C ILE A 179 1.97 -1.90 -14.39
N THR A 180 0.71 -1.65 -14.71
CA THR A 180 -0.16 -2.64 -15.38
C THR A 180 0.32 -2.93 -16.80
N VAL A 181 0.90 -1.95 -17.49
CA VAL A 181 1.55 -2.19 -18.78
C VAL A 181 2.88 -2.91 -18.57
N MET A 182 3.68 -2.52 -17.58
CA MET A 182 5.01 -3.07 -17.34
C MET A 182 5.01 -4.55 -16.92
N ILE A 183 4.09 -4.97 -16.03
CA ILE A 183 4.06 -6.32 -15.47
C ILE A 183 3.97 -7.42 -16.56
N PRO A 184 3.03 -7.36 -17.53
CA PRO A 184 2.96 -8.33 -18.62
C PRO A 184 4.26 -8.43 -19.42
N TYR A 185 4.90 -7.31 -19.75
CA TYR A 185 6.18 -7.31 -20.46
C TYR A 185 7.30 -7.99 -19.65
N MET A 186 7.28 -7.85 -18.33
CA MET A 186 8.25 -8.47 -17.43
C MET A 186 8.01 -9.98 -17.25
N ILE A 187 6.75 -10.41 -17.14
CA ILE A 187 6.40 -11.82 -16.91
C ILE A 187 6.50 -12.64 -18.20
N ASN A 188 6.16 -12.06 -19.35
CA ASN A 188 6.04 -12.80 -20.61
C ASN A 188 7.39 -13.45 -21.02
N PRO A 189 7.42 -14.77 -21.31
CA PRO A 189 8.62 -15.48 -21.75
C PRO A 189 9.27 -14.92 -23.02
N ASP A 190 8.48 -14.31 -23.91
CA ASP A 190 8.96 -13.82 -25.21
C ASP A 190 9.61 -12.42 -25.13
N ALA A 191 9.52 -11.76 -23.98
CA ALA A 191 10.06 -10.42 -23.75
C ALA A 191 11.06 -10.43 -22.59
N GLY A 192 10.65 -9.97 -21.41
CA GLY A 192 11.55 -9.82 -20.26
C GLY A 192 11.93 -11.13 -19.61
N ASN A 193 11.08 -12.17 -19.71
CA ASN A 193 11.24 -13.48 -19.06
C ASN A 193 11.75 -13.39 -17.61
N MET A 194 11.30 -12.37 -16.88
CA MET A 194 11.80 -12.08 -15.53
C MET A 194 11.11 -12.96 -14.49
N ARG A 195 9.97 -13.59 -14.82
CA ARG A 195 9.27 -14.59 -14.00
C ARG A 195 9.27 -14.21 -12.50
N GLY A 196 9.86 -15.02 -11.62
CA GLY A 196 9.91 -14.75 -10.18
C GLY A 196 10.92 -13.67 -9.78
N LYS A 197 11.90 -13.35 -10.64
CA LYS A 197 12.86 -12.23 -10.42
C LYS A 197 12.20 -10.87 -10.36
N ILE A 198 10.95 -10.75 -10.81
CA ILE A 198 10.11 -9.56 -10.62
C ILE A 198 9.98 -9.21 -9.13
N GLY A 199 10.07 -10.21 -8.24
CA GLY A 199 10.15 -10.03 -6.80
C GLY A 199 11.31 -9.15 -6.35
N PHE A 200 12.45 -9.11 -7.05
CA PHE A 200 13.54 -8.18 -6.71
C PHE A 200 13.20 -6.72 -6.98
N ILE A 201 12.45 -6.46 -8.06
CA ILE A 201 12.07 -5.10 -8.45
C ILE A 201 11.02 -4.56 -7.47
N PHE A 202 9.93 -5.29 -7.27
CA PHE A 202 8.89 -4.88 -6.33
C PHE A 202 9.35 -4.97 -4.87
N GLY A 203 10.23 -5.92 -4.52
CA GLY A 203 10.86 -5.98 -3.20
C GLY A 203 11.79 -4.78 -2.95
N GLY A 204 12.52 -4.33 -3.96
CA GLY A 204 13.32 -3.10 -3.93
C GLY A 204 12.45 -1.86 -3.75
N LEU A 205 11.38 -1.73 -4.55
CA LEU A 205 10.42 -0.63 -4.45
C LEU A 205 9.68 -0.61 -3.10
N ALA A 206 9.30 -1.78 -2.57
CA ALA A 206 8.71 -1.92 -1.24
C ALA A 206 9.70 -1.51 -0.14
N SER A 207 10.98 -1.84 -0.28
CA SER A 207 12.04 -1.43 0.66
C SER A 207 12.26 0.08 0.65
N MET A 208 12.29 0.70 -0.53
CA MET A 208 12.35 2.16 -0.65
C MET A 208 11.10 2.81 -0.03
N SER A 209 9.93 2.22 -0.26
CA SER A 209 8.66 2.66 0.32
C SER A 209 8.66 2.55 1.85
N PHE A 210 9.29 1.51 2.41
CA PHE A 210 9.50 1.35 3.85
C PHE A 210 10.36 2.49 4.42
N VAL A 211 11.50 2.77 3.78
CA VAL A 211 12.40 3.87 4.20
C VAL A 211 11.65 5.20 4.17
N TRP A 212 10.91 5.49 3.09
CA TRP A 212 10.11 6.70 2.98
C TRP A 212 9.04 6.79 4.08
N THR A 213 8.29 5.70 4.30
CA THR A 213 7.26 5.61 5.34
C THR A 213 7.87 5.91 6.71
N TYR A 214 9.03 5.33 7.01
CA TYR A 214 9.70 5.49 8.29
C TYR A 214 10.04 6.96 8.61
N PHE A 215 10.34 7.79 7.61
CA PHE A 215 10.66 9.21 7.82
C PHE A 215 9.44 10.13 7.73
N TYR A 216 8.49 9.86 6.84
CA TYR A 216 7.44 10.82 6.49
C TYR A 216 6.07 10.53 7.12
N VAL A 217 5.74 9.27 7.47
CA VAL A 217 4.41 8.91 7.99
C VAL A 217 4.35 9.10 9.51
N PRO A 218 3.48 9.98 10.04
CA PRO A 218 3.32 10.19 11.47
C PRO A 218 2.45 9.09 12.12
N GLU A 219 2.50 9.00 13.44
CA GLU A 219 1.54 8.18 14.19
C GLU A 219 0.30 9.01 14.53
N THR A 220 -0.86 8.53 14.10
CA THR A 220 -2.15 9.22 14.19
C THR A 220 -3.11 8.57 15.20
N LYS A 221 -2.74 7.43 15.79
CA LYS A 221 -3.58 6.70 16.74
C LYS A 221 -3.99 7.57 17.92
N GLY A 222 -5.30 7.61 18.20
CA GLY A 222 -5.87 8.23 19.39
C GLY A 222 -5.95 9.76 19.35
N ARG A 223 -5.78 10.37 18.18
CA ARG A 223 -5.89 11.83 17.98
C ARG A 223 -7.17 12.19 17.25
N THR A 224 -7.75 13.33 17.58
CA THR A 224 -8.90 13.87 16.83
C THR A 224 -8.43 14.56 15.54
N TYR A 225 -9.35 14.76 14.58
CA TYR A 225 -9.02 15.49 13.34
C TYR A 225 -8.56 16.92 13.62
N GLU A 226 -9.13 17.58 14.62
CA GLU A 226 -8.75 18.93 15.04
C GLU A 226 -7.34 18.97 15.65
N GLU A 227 -7.02 17.98 16.50
CA GLU A 227 -5.68 17.85 17.08
C GLU A 227 -4.62 17.63 16.01
N LEU A 228 -4.89 16.71 15.08
CA LEU A 228 -4.01 16.48 13.92
C LEU A 228 -3.88 17.76 13.10
N ASP A 229 -4.96 18.50 12.92
CA ASP A 229 -4.93 19.75 12.16
C ASP A 229 -3.96 20.77 12.77
N ILE A 230 -4.03 20.99 14.08
CA ILE A 230 -3.15 21.88 14.85
C ILE A 230 -1.69 21.39 14.79
N MET A 231 -1.45 20.08 14.93
CA MET A 231 -0.10 19.51 14.94
C MET A 231 0.62 19.68 13.59
N PHE A 232 -0.11 19.53 12.48
CA PHE A 232 0.43 19.78 11.16
C PHE A 232 0.67 21.27 10.91
N GLU A 233 -0.20 22.16 11.41
CA GLU A 233 -0.01 23.62 11.33
C GLU A 233 1.23 24.07 12.12
N ARG A 234 1.46 23.51 13.31
CA ARG A 234 2.68 23.73 14.12
C ARG A 234 3.93 23.07 13.55
N THR A 235 3.83 22.37 12.42
CA THR A 235 4.94 21.68 11.74
C THR A 235 5.70 20.69 12.62
N VAL A 236 5.01 20.01 13.55
CA VAL A 236 5.64 19.06 14.50
C VAL A 236 6.45 17.99 13.74
N PRO A 237 7.67 17.63 14.17
CA PRO A 237 8.44 16.56 13.53
C PRO A 237 7.66 15.23 13.55
N THR A 238 7.68 14.46 12.46
CA THR A 238 6.90 13.21 12.28
C THR A 238 7.07 12.21 13.44
N ARG A 239 8.24 12.21 14.08
CA ARG A 239 8.59 11.29 15.17
C ARG A 239 8.06 11.72 16.53
N GLU A 240 7.74 12.99 16.70
CA GLU A 240 7.27 13.55 17.98
C GLU A 240 5.75 13.51 18.11
N PHE A 241 5.04 13.12 17.05
CA PHE A 241 3.57 13.04 17.03
C PHE A 241 2.98 12.21 18.18
N THR A 242 3.66 11.14 18.58
CA THR A 242 3.22 10.28 19.68
C THR A 242 3.25 11.01 21.03
N ASN A 243 4.30 11.80 21.30
CA ASN A 243 4.57 12.39 22.61
C ASN A 243 4.13 13.86 22.71
N TYR A 244 3.69 14.48 21.61
CA TYR A 244 3.33 15.89 21.59
C TYR A 244 2.03 16.16 22.36
N SER A 245 2.10 17.02 23.40
CA SER A 245 0.90 17.57 24.06
C SER A 245 0.50 18.87 23.36
N ILE A 246 -0.80 19.03 23.09
CA ILE A 246 -1.35 20.26 22.50
C ILE A 246 -1.62 21.32 23.60
N LEU A 247 -1.64 20.88 24.87
CA LEU A 247 -1.67 21.69 26.09
C LEU A 247 -0.29 22.28 26.41
#